data_AF-B9JBF6-F1
#
_entry.id   AF-B9JBF6-F1
#
_cell.length_a   1.000
_cell.length_b   1.000
_cell.length_c   1.000
_cell.angle_alpha   90.00
_cell.angle_beta   90.00
_cell.angle_gamma   90.00
#
_symmetry.space_group_name_H-M   'P 1'
#
loop_
_entity.id
_entity.type
_entity.pdbx_description
1 polymer ?
#
loop_
_entity_poly.entity_id
_entity_poly.type
_entity_poly.pdbx_seq_one_letter_code
_entity_poly.pdbx_strand_id
1 'polypeptide(L)'
;MDSKVPLFENDEWLIDDFGIRAKMPVGTFKIPASRLGELTTSAAGAFLFWPTHMAQENWTRINLFIEAYRQALKLHKGRYGPQIPDELLDSSLGAAMAIAADKTRKTTTS
;
A
#
# COMPACT_ATOMS: atom_id res chain seq x y z
N MET A 1 13.56 -22.30 -7.12
CA MET A 1 12.80 -21.11 -6.69
C MET A 1 11.67 -21.62 -5.84
N ASP A 2 11.76 -21.50 -4.53
CA ASP A 2 10.72 -21.94 -3.62
C ASP A 2 9.46 -21.10 -3.86
N SER A 3 8.57 -21.61 -4.71
CA SER A 3 7.22 -21.10 -4.91
C SER A 3 6.42 -21.32 -3.64
N LYS A 4 6.67 -20.51 -2.61
CA LYS A 4 5.76 -20.43 -1.48
C LYS A 4 4.45 -19.82 -1.95
N VAL A 5 3.38 -20.55 -1.69
CA VAL A 5 1.99 -20.12 -1.92
C VAL A 5 1.78 -18.75 -1.26
N PRO A 6 1.17 -17.77 -1.95
CA PRO A 6 0.84 -16.49 -1.33
C PRO A 6 -0.05 -16.69 -0.11
N LEU A 7 0.22 -15.91 0.94
CA LEU A 7 -0.66 -15.81 2.11
C LEU A 7 -1.97 -15.07 1.76
N PHE A 8 -1.91 -14.23 0.72
CA PHE A 8 -3.04 -13.53 0.11
C PHE A 8 -2.64 -13.06 -1.29
N GLU A 9 -3.59 -12.99 -2.21
CA GLU A 9 -3.42 -12.30 -3.47
C GLU A 9 -4.73 -11.69 -3.98
N ASN A 10 -4.61 -10.61 -4.74
CA ASN A 10 -5.66 -10.09 -5.62
C ASN A 10 -5.10 -9.91 -7.04
N ASP A 11 -5.78 -9.15 -7.90
CA ASP A 11 -5.39 -8.99 -9.31
C ASP A 11 -3.98 -8.38 -9.47
N GLU A 12 -3.59 -7.44 -8.60
CA GLU A 12 -2.37 -6.65 -8.74
C GLU A 12 -1.31 -6.94 -7.67
N TRP A 13 -1.68 -7.59 -6.57
CA TRP A 13 -0.82 -7.71 -5.40
C TRP A 13 -0.82 -9.13 -4.85
N LEU A 14 0.34 -9.59 -4.41
CA LEU A 14 0.45 -10.78 -3.58
C LEU A 14 1.22 -10.48 -2.29
N ILE A 15 0.86 -11.19 -1.23
CA ILE A 15 1.49 -11.11 0.08
C ILE A 15 2.12 -12.46 0.36
N ASP A 16 3.39 -12.44 0.73
CA ASP A 16 4.15 -13.62 1.13
C ASP A 16 4.74 -13.43 2.53
N ASP A 17 5.59 -14.35 2.97
CA ASP A 17 6.26 -14.26 4.28
C ASP A 17 7.15 -13.02 4.45
N PHE A 18 7.40 -12.24 3.39
CA PHE A 18 8.36 -11.14 3.41
C PHE A 18 7.71 -9.77 3.20
N GLY A 19 6.45 -9.70 2.79
CA GLY A 19 5.71 -8.46 2.63
C GLY A 19 4.79 -8.47 1.42
N ILE A 20 4.62 -7.32 0.78
CA ILE A 20 3.76 -7.12 -0.38
C ILE A 20 4.61 -7.10 -1.65
N ARG A 21 4.17 -7.75 -2.73
CA ARG A 21 4.78 -7.64 -4.06
C ARG A 21 3.72 -7.36 -5.12
N ALA A 22 4.07 -6.53 -6.10
CA ALA A 22 3.21 -6.27 -7.24
C ALA A 22 3.27 -7.42 -8.26
N LYS A 23 2.12 -7.76 -8.84
CA LYS A 23 1.96 -8.72 -9.95
C LYS A 23 2.13 -7.95 -11.26
N MET A 24 3.38 -7.69 -11.62
CA MET A 24 3.74 -6.92 -12.82
C MET A 24 4.25 -7.84 -13.94
N PRO A 25 3.91 -7.57 -15.22
CA PRO A 25 4.46 -8.32 -16.35
C PRO A 25 5.96 -8.15 -16.52
N VAL A 26 6.49 -6.97 -16.18
CA VAL A 26 7.91 -6.61 -16.31
C VAL A 26 8.37 -5.89 -15.04
N GLY A 27 9.52 -6.28 -14.51
CA GLY A 27 10.13 -5.69 -13.33
C GLY A 27 9.63 -6.29 -12.02
N THR A 28 10.11 -5.73 -10.90
CA THR A 28 9.73 -6.18 -9.56
C THR A 28 9.52 -4.98 -8.66
N PHE A 29 8.35 -4.89 -8.04
CA PHE A 29 8.09 -3.94 -6.95
C PHE A 29 7.72 -4.71 -5.69
N LYS A 30 8.37 -4.38 -4.57
CA LYS A 30 8.16 -5.04 -3.28
C LYS A 30 8.22 -4.05 -2.13
N ILE A 31 7.33 -4.23 -1.15
CA ILE A 31 7.34 -3.55 0.14
C ILE A 31 7.64 -4.61 1.20
N PRO A 32 8.85 -4.59 1.80
CA PRO A 32 9.18 -5.47 2.90
C PRO A 32 8.21 -5.30 4.08
N ALA A 33 7.89 -6.41 4.75
CA ALA A 33 7.03 -6.43 5.93
C ALA A 33 7.50 -5.46 7.03
N SER A 34 8.81 -5.24 7.14
CA SER A 34 9.40 -4.28 8.09
C SER A 34 9.16 -2.81 7.76
N ARG A 35 8.84 -2.51 6.50
CA ARG A 35 8.62 -1.14 6.02
C ARG A 35 7.13 -0.76 6.00
N LEU A 36 6.22 -1.70 6.29
CA LEU A 36 4.78 -1.43 6.19
C LEU A 36 4.33 -0.26 7.05
N GLY A 37 4.93 -0.06 8.23
CA GLY A 37 4.60 1.02 9.18
C GLY A 37 5.36 2.32 8.95
N GLU A 38 6.04 2.49 7.81
CA GLU A 38 6.77 3.73 7.52
C GLU A 38 5.83 4.93 7.51
N LEU A 39 6.28 6.00 8.14
CA LEU A 39 5.56 7.26 8.25
C LEU A 39 6.13 8.30 7.30
N THR A 40 5.25 9.19 6.84
CA THR A 40 5.60 10.42 6.14
C THR A 40 4.84 11.58 6.76
N THR A 41 5.36 12.79 6.60
CA THR A 41 4.75 14.01 7.13
C THR A 41 4.42 14.97 5.99
N SER A 42 3.32 15.69 6.15
CA SER A 42 2.88 16.75 5.25
C SER A 42 2.30 17.91 6.07
N ALA A 43 1.90 18.99 5.39
CA ALA A 43 1.18 20.09 6.04
C ALA A 43 -0.14 19.64 6.72
N ALA A 44 -0.75 18.53 6.26
CA ALA A 44 -1.97 17.97 6.84
C ALA A 44 -1.73 17.00 8.01
N GLY A 45 -0.47 16.74 8.36
CA GLY A 45 -0.10 15.83 9.45
C GLY A 45 0.73 14.62 9.01
N ALA A 46 0.84 13.64 9.90
CA ALA A 46 1.56 12.39 9.67
C ALA A 46 0.64 11.33 9.07
N PHE A 47 1.16 10.58 8.09
CA PHE A 47 0.46 9.52 7.40
C PHE A 47 1.36 8.30 7.24
N LEU A 48 0.77 7.14 6.98
CA LEU A 48 1.49 5.99 6.46
C LEU A 48 1.99 6.32 5.05
N PHE A 49 3.29 6.11 4.86
CA PHE A 49 4.00 6.44 3.62
C PHE A 49 3.44 5.65 2.44
N TRP A 50 3.27 4.34 2.58
CA TRP A 50 2.94 3.48 1.43
C TRP A 50 1.58 3.78 0.79
N PRO A 51 0.47 3.93 1.54
CA PRO A 51 -0.81 4.31 0.93
C PRO A 51 -0.73 5.60 0.12
N THR A 52 -0.11 6.64 0.68
CA THR A 52 -0.03 7.94 0.03
C THR A 52 0.92 7.93 -1.17
N HIS A 53 2.04 7.22 -1.06
CA HIS A 53 2.99 7.03 -2.17
C HIS A 53 2.38 6.24 -3.32
N MET A 54 1.75 5.09 -3.05
CA MET A 54 1.16 4.26 -4.10
C MET A 54 -0.02 4.93 -4.80
N ALA A 55 -0.71 5.89 -4.16
CA ALA A 55 -1.75 6.68 -4.81
C ALA A 55 -1.23 7.65 -5.88
N GLN A 56 0.04 8.04 -5.79
CA GLN A 56 0.70 8.91 -6.76
C GLN A 56 1.12 8.14 -8.02
N GLU A 57 1.41 6.84 -7.87
CA GLU A 57 1.85 5.98 -8.96
C GLU A 57 0.75 5.76 -10.02
N ASN A 58 1.11 5.83 -11.31
CA ASN A 58 0.15 5.71 -12.42
C ASN A 58 -0.26 4.27 -12.75
N TRP A 59 0.56 3.31 -12.39
CA TRP A 59 0.37 1.90 -12.73
C TRP A 59 -0.45 1.13 -11.69
N THR A 60 -0.85 1.78 -10.58
CA THR A 60 -1.56 1.14 -9.48
C THR A 60 -3.06 1.42 -9.49
N ARG A 61 -3.86 0.38 -9.23
CA ARG A 61 -5.26 0.56 -8.81
C ARG A 61 -5.28 0.69 -7.30
N ILE A 62 -5.45 1.92 -6.82
CA ILE A 62 -5.31 2.24 -5.39
C ILE A 62 -6.23 1.39 -4.49
N ASN A 63 -7.43 1.05 -4.95
CA ASN A 63 -8.35 0.20 -4.20
C ASN A 63 -7.80 -1.22 -3.95
N LEU A 64 -7.14 -1.81 -4.96
CA LEU A 64 -6.50 -3.12 -4.85
C LEU A 64 -5.26 -3.07 -3.96
N PHE A 65 -4.50 -1.97 -4.01
CA PHE A 65 -3.39 -1.77 -3.09
C PHE A 65 -3.86 -1.64 -1.65
N ILE A 66 -4.91 -0.85 -1.38
CA ILE A 66 -5.45 -0.65 -0.02
C ILE A 66 -5.93 -1.98 0.59
N GLU A 67 -6.61 -2.81 -0.20
CA GLU A 67 -7.02 -4.16 0.22
C GLU A 67 -5.81 -5.00 0.63
N ALA A 68 -4.81 -5.11 -0.25
CA ALA A 68 -3.59 -5.85 0.01
C ALA A 68 -2.83 -5.30 1.22
N TYR A 69 -2.75 -3.99 1.36
CA TYR A 69 -2.06 -3.33 2.47
C TYR A 69 -2.74 -3.60 3.81
N ARG A 70 -4.08 -3.53 3.89
CA ARG A 70 -4.84 -3.92 5.09
C ARG A 70 -4.58 -5.38 5.46
N GLN A 71 -4.53 -6.27 4.48
CA GLN A 71 -4.26 -7.68 4.73
C GLN A 71 -2.80 -7.93 5.17
N ALA A 72 -1.85 -7.20 4.60
CA ALA A 72 -0.43 -7.30 4.96
C ALA A 72 -0.18 -6.87 6.40
N LEU A 73 -0.83 -5.79 6.87
CA LEU A 73 -0.73 -5.36 8.26
C LEU A 73 -1.23 -6.45 9.23
N LYS A 74 -2.33 -7.15 8.88
CA LYS A 74 -2.83 -8.27 9.69
C LYS A 74 -1.87 -9.45 9.71
N LEU A 75 -1.39 -9.88 8.54
CA LEU A 75 -0.52 -11.04 8.38
C LEU A 75 0.89 -10.83 8.94
N HIS A 76 1.38 -9.59 8.95
CA HIS A 76 2.73 -9.25 9.41
C HIS A 76 2.75 -8.45 10.71
N LYS A 77 1.70 -8.58 11.54
CA LYS A 77 1.62 -7.93 12.84
C LYS A 77 2.90 -8.17 13.65
N GLY A 78 3.46 -7.10 14.20
CA GLY A 78 4.71 -7.13 14.97
C GLY A 78 5.99 -7.07 14.14
N ARG A 79 5.91 -7.03 12.80
CA ARG A 79 7.10 -6.95 11.94
C ARG A 79 7.46 -5.55 11.47
N TYR A 80 6.52 -4.60 11.54
CA TYR A 80 6.67 -3.21 11.08
C TYR A 80 6.77 -2.20 12.24
N GLY A 81 7.26 -2.64 13.39
CA GLY A 81 7.38 -1.80 14.58
C GLY A 81 6.09 -1.75 15.42
N PRO A 82 5.82 -0.62 16.10
CA PRO A 82 4.66 -0.47 16.97
C PRO A 82 3.33 -0.73 16.26
N GLN A 83 2.31 -1.06 17.04
CA GLN A 83 0.95 -1.16 16.52
C GLN A 83 0.51 0.18 15.93
N ILE A 84 0.11 0.15 14.66
CA ILE A 84 -0.44 1.31 13.97
C ILE A 84 -1.82 1.62 14.56
N PRO A 85 -2.08 2.85 15.05
CA PRO A 85 -3.41 3.26 15.50
C PRO A 85 -4.42 3.23 14.34
N ASP A 86 -5.65 2.77 14.62
CA ASP A 86 -6.69 2.66 13.59
C ASP A 86 -7.02 4.02 12.94
N GLU A 87 -7.04 5.10 13.72
CA GLU A 87 -7.24 6.46 13.22
C GLU A 87 -6.15 6.90 12.23
N LEU A 88 -4.89 6.52 12.49
CA LEU A 88 -3.78 6.81 11.58
C LEU A 88 -3.90 6.00 10.30
N LEU A 89 -4.30 4.73 10.41
CA LEU A 89 -4.55 3.89 9.24
C LEU A 89 -5.67 4.48 8.38
N ASP A 90 -6.84 4.74 8.97
CA ASP A 90 -8.01 5.21 8.22
C ASP A 90 -7.78 6.59 7.59
N SER A 91 -7.12 7.52 8.29
CA SER A 91 -6.75 8.83 7.72
C SER A 91 -5.75 8.70 6.57
N SER A 92 -4.77 7.80 6.66
CA SER A 92 -3.80 7.55 5.59
C SER A 92 -4.43 6.92 4.35
N LEU A 93 -5.36 6.00 4.53
CA LEU A 93 -6.12 5.38 3.44
C LEU A 93 -7.08 6.38 2.80
N GLY A 94 -7.73 7.24 3.60
CA GLY A 94 -8.56 8.34 3.10
C GLY A 94 -7.75 9.34 2.26
N ALA A 95 -6.56 9.72 2.72
CA ALA A 95 -5.65 10.59 1.97
C ALA A 95 -5.23 9.96 0.64
N ALA A 96 -4.88 8.67 0.63
CA ALA A 96 -4.54 7.93 -0.59
C ALA A 96 -5.69 7.93 -1.61
N MET A 97 -6.93 7.70 -1.15
CA MET A 97 -8.11 7.76 -2.01
C MET A 97 -8.34 9.17 -2.59
N ALA A 98 -8.14 10.22 -1.78
CA ALA A 98 -8.27 11.60 -2.25
C ALA A 98 -7.21 11.96 -3.32
N ILE A 99 -5.96 11.53 -3.13
CA ILE A 99 -4.88 11.70 -4.11
C ILE A 99 -5.23 11.02 -5.44
N ALA A 100 -5.68 9.77 -5.38
CA ALA A 100 -6.05 9.02 -6.58
C ALA A 100 -7.22 9.69 -7.33
N ALA A 101 -8.25 10.17 -6.60
CA ALA A 101 -9.39 10.87 -7.19
C ALA A 101 -9.00 12.22 -7.82
N ASP A 102 -8.06 12.97 -7.23
CA ASP A 102 -7.53 14.19 -7.82
C ASP A 102 -6.75 13.91 -9.12
N LYS A 103 -6.00 12.81 -9.15
CA LYS A 103 -5.26 12.39 -10.35
C LYS A 103 -6.21 12.08 -11.52
N THR A 104 -7.27 11.31 -11.27
CA THR A 104 -8.27 10.98 -12.30
C THR A 104 -8.94 12.23 -12.89
N ARG A 105 -9.22 13.25 -12.06
CA ARG A 105 -9.78 14.53 -12.52
C ARG A 105 -8.81 15.28 -13.45
N LYS A 106 -7.52 15.34 -13.08
CA LYS A 106 -6.48 15.99 -13.87
C LYS A 106 -6.21 15.29 -15.21
N THR A 107 -6.29 13.97 -15.27
CA THR A 107 -6.10 13.22 -16.53
C THR A 107 -7.28 13.33 -17.50
N THR A 108 -8.48 13.68 -17.02
CA THR A 108 -9.69 13.79 -17.86
C THR A 108 -9.86 15.18 -18.51
N THR A 109 -9.08 16.17 -18.07
CA THR A 109 -9.19 17.57 -18.54
C THR A 109 -8.08 17.95 -19.54
N SER A 110 -7.28 16.99 -20.01
CA SER A 110 -6.19 17.19 -20.99
C SER A 110 -6.50 16.51 -22.32
#